data_AF-A0A1F5CNJ9-F1
#
_entry.id   AF-A0A1F5CNJ9-F1
#
_cell.length_a   1.000
_cell.length_b   1.000
_cell.length_c   1.000
_cell.angle_alpha   90.00
_cell.angle_beta   90.00
_cell.angle_gamma   90.00
#
_symmetry.space_group_name_H-M   'P 1'
#
loop_
_entity.id
_entity.type
_entity.pdbx_description
1 polymer ?
#
loop_
_entity_poly.entity_id
_entity_poly.type
_entity_poly.pdbx_seq_one_letter_code
_entity_poly.pdbx_strand_id
1 'polypeptide(L)'
;MVSRMNSRKQAFIYSFTEKLLDEGFIVYSHLPGYFSPPAIEDYKPDMLARGAFQKRIIAIKSAETYDRDSPDLATFRLYSLKTPGVSLQVYTIDKDGECRLVESTGNVQPED
;
A
#
# COMPACT_ATOMS: atom_id res chain seq x y z
N MET A 1 -1.00 14.27 -19.97
CA MET A 1 -0.14 14.20 -18.76
C MET A 1 -0.35 12.94 -17.90
N VAL A 2 -1.38 12.12 -18.15
CA VAL A 2 -1.72 10.91 -17.36
C VAL A 2 -0.71 9.76 -17.48
N SER A 3 0.05 9.68 -18.58
CA SER A 3 1.00 8.58 -18.85
C SER A 3 2.21 8.53 -17.90
N ARG A 4 2.77 9.68 -17.50
CA ARG A 4 4.00 9.69 -16.67
C ARG A 4 3.76 9.33 -15.21
N MET A 5 2.62 9.73 -14.65
CA MET A 5 2.27 9.41 -13.26
C MET A 5 2.03 7.91 -13.08
N ASN A 6 1.33 7.28 -14.03
CA ASN A 6 1.12 5.83 -14.02
C ASN A 6 2.44 5.05 -14.10
N SER A 7 3.38 5.48 -14.95
CA SER A 7 4.70 4.85 -15.03
C SER A 7 5.49 4.95 -13.72
N ARG A 8 5.41 6.08 -13.02
CA ARG A 8 6.10 6.27 -11.72
C ARG A 8 5.46 5.47 -10.60
N LYS A 9 4.13 5.46 -10.52
CA LYS A 9 3.40 4.59 -9.60
C LYS A 9 3.76 3.13 -9.82
N GLN A 10 3.80 2.67 -11.08
CA GLN A 10 4.23 1.30 -11.40
C GLN A 10 5.69 1.04 -11.00
N ALA A 11 6.60 1.99 -11.25
CA ALA A 11 8.01 1.84 -10.86
C ALA A 11 8.18 1.72 -9.33
N PHE A 12 7.43 2.51 -8.55
CA PHE A 12 7.41 2.38 -7.09
C PHE A 12 6.80 1.05 -6.65
N ILE A 13 5.66 0.63 -7.22
CA ILE A 13 5.06 -0.67 -6.91
C ILE A 13 6.07 -1.80 -7.19
N TYR A 14 6.82 -1.71 -8.29
CA TYR A 14 7.85 -2.70 -8.64
C TYR A 14 8.97 -2.75 -7.61
N SER A 15 9.63 -1.62 -7.32
CA SER A 15 10.72 -1.58 -6.35
C SER A 15 10.28 -1.97 -4.93
N PHE A 16 9.06 -1.58 -4.54
CA PHE A 16 8.51 -1.92 -3.23
C PHE A 16 8.08 -3.38 -3.15
N THR A 17 7.64 -3.98 -4.27
CA THR A 17 7.38 -5.42 -4.36
C THR A 17 8.65 -6.22 -4.12
N GLU A 18 9.75 -5.90 -4.81
CA GLU A 18 11.04 -6.58 -4.62
C GLU A 18 11.51 -6.49 -3.16
N LYS A 19 11.42 -5.30 -2.55
CA LYS A 19 11.76 -5.12 -1.13
C LYS A 19 10.93 -6.02 -0.20
N LEU A 20 9.62 -6.12 -0.43
CA LEU A 20 8.75 -6.95 0.41
C LEU A 20 9.03 -8.45 0.20
N LEU A 21 9.36 -8.87 -1.02
CA LEU A 21 9.80 -10.24 -1.31
C LEU A 21 11.10 -10.57 -0.57
N ASP A 22 12.08 -9.66 -0.58
CA ASP A 22 13.35 -9.80 0.17
C ASP A 22 13.11 -9.88 1.69
N GLU A 23 12.11 -9.17 2.20
CA GLU A 23 11.64 -9.26 3.59
C GLU A 23 10.87 -10.56 3.90
N GLY A 24 10.69 -11.45 2.92
CA GLY A 24 10.04 -12.75 3.07
C GLY A 24 8.50 -12.70 3.00
N PHE A 25 7.93 -11.63 2.46
CA PHE A 25 6.49 -11.56 2.23
C PHE A 25 6.09 -12.24 0.92
N ILE A 26 4.88 -12.80 0.89
CA ILE A 26 4.15 -13.08 -0.34
C ILE A 26 3.44 -11.80 -0.76
N VAL A 27 3.70 -11.30 -1.97
CA VAL A 27 3.14 -10.03 -2.47
C VAL A 27 2.06 -10.25 -3.53
N TYR A 28 0.95 -9.54 -3.37
CA TYR A 28 -0.12 -9.38 -4.35
C TYR A 28 -0.08 -7.94 -4.88
N SER A 29 -0.12 -7.76 -6.19
CA SER A 29 -0.07 -6.44 -6.84
C SER A 29 -0.73 -6.50 -8.22
N HIS A 30 -1.00 -5.33 -8.81
CA HIS A 30 -1.51 -5.24 -10.19
C HIS A 30 -0.40 -5.29 -11.24
N LEU A 31 0.84 -5.63 -10.85
CA LEU A 31 1.94 -5.79 -11.79
C LEU A 31 1.79 -7.06 -12.64
N PRO A 32 2.27 -7.07 -13.88
CA PRO A 32 2.33 -8.29 -14.70
C PRO A 32 3.09 -9.41 -13.98
N GLY A 33 2.53 -10.61 -13.98
CA GLY A 33 3.13 -11.80 -13.33
C GLY A 33 2.78 -11.98 -11.85
N TYR A 34 2.11 -11.00 -11.23
CA TYR A 34 1.65 -11.10 -9.84
C TYR A 34 0.14 -11.37 -9.77
N PHE A 35 -0.29 -12.02 -8.70
CA PHE A 35 -1.72 -12.13 -8.40
C PHE A 35 -2.25 -10.77 -7.93
N SER A 36 -3.41 -10.37 -8.47
CA SER A 36 -4.07 -9.14 -8.02
C SER A 36 -4.39 -9.21 -6.52
N PRO A 37 -4.30 -8.08 -5.79
CA PRO A 37 -4.73 -8.01 -4.40
C PRO A 37 -6.20 -8.40 -4.27
N PRO A 38 -6.57 -9.21 -3.27
CA PRO A 38 -7.97 -9.43 -2.95
C PRO A 38 -8.62 -8.10 -2.54
N ALA A 39 -9.91 -7.97 -2.84
CA ALA A 39 -10.68 -6.82 -2.37
C ALA A 39 -10.87 -6.91 -0.85
N ILE A 40 -10.90 -5.74 -0.21
CA ILE A 40 -11.31 -5.55 1.18
C ILE A 40 -12.63 -4.79 1.10
N GLU A 41 -13.72 -5.48 1.40
CA GLU A 41 -15.07 -5.06 0.97
C GLU A 41 -15.08 -4.83 -0.55
N ASP A 42 -15.47 -3.64 -1.00
CA ASP A 42 -15.56 -3.26 -2.42
C ASP A 42 -14.28 -2.61 -2.97
N TYR A 43 -13.26 -2.40 -2.14
CA TYR A 43 -12.05 -1.66 -2.53
C TYR A 43 -10.84 -2.57 -2.67
N LYS A 44 -10.07 -2.40 -3.74
CA LYS A 44 -8.81 -3.10 -3.95
C LYS A 44 -7.64 -2.18 -3.59
N PRO A 45 -6.72 -2.61 -2.70
CA PRO A 45 -5.49 -1.87 -2.49
C PRO A 45 -4.59 -1.97 -3.72
N ASP A 46 -3.55 -1.13 -3.75
CA ASP A 46 -2.55 -1.19 -4.80
C ASP A 46 -1.66 -2.41 -4.63
N MET A 47 -1.34 -2.75 -3.38
CA MET A 47 -0.64 -3.98 -3.03
C MET A 47 -1.17 -4.55 -1.71
N LEU A 48 -1.05 -5.87 -1.57
CA LEU A 48 -1.20 -6.56 -0.30
C LEU A 48 0.03 -7.45 -0.11
N ALA A 49 0.69 -7.37 1.04
CA ALA A 49 1.80 -8.25 1.37
C ALA A 49 1.45 -9.11 2.58
N ARG A 50 1.75 -10.41 2.52
CA ARG A 50 1.48 -11.37 3.58
C ARG A 50 2.78 -12.03 4.05
N GLY A 51 3.19 -11.74 5.28
CA GLY A 51 4.26 -12.44 5.99
C GLY A 51 3.70 -13.53 6.89
N ALA A 52 4.57 -14.15 7.68
CA ALA A 52 4.20 -15.25 8.59
C ALA A 52 3.15 -14.83 9.65
N PHE A 53 3.33 -13.64 10.25
CA PHE A 53 2.51 -13.14 11.36
C PHE A 53 1.86 -11.78 11.10
N GLN A 54 2.10 -11.20 9.92
CA GLN A 54 1.60 -9.87 9.58
C GLN A 54 1.15 -9.77 8.13
N LYS A 55 0.17 -8.91 7.87
CA LYS A 55 -0.26 -8.51 6.54
C LYS A 55 -0.15 -6.99 6.43
N ARG A 56 0.35 -6.51 5.30
CA ARG A 56 0.43 -5.08 4.99
C ARG A 56 -0.48 -4.75 3.83
N ILE A 57 -1.46 -3.89 4.08
CA ILE A 57 -2.27 -3.24 3.05
C ILE A 57 -1.50 -2.00 2.62
N ILE A 58 -1.24 -1.85 1.33
CA ILE A 58 -0.47 -0.72 0.80
C ILE A 58 -1.33 0.01 -0.22
N ALA A 59 -1.60 1.28 0.06
CA ALA A 59 -2.34 2.18 -0.83
C ALA A 59 -1.41 3.30 -1.31
N ILE A 60 -1.42 3.59 -2.61
CA ILE A 60 -0.52 4.53 -3.26
C ILE A 60 -1.38 5.56 -4.02
N LYS A 61 -1.33 6.81 -3.56
CA LYS A 61 -2.13 7.92 -4.07
C LYS A 61 -1.24 8.95 -4.78
N SER A 62 -1.83 9.71 -5.70
CA SER A 62 -1.16 10.93 -6.20
C SER A 62 -1.15 11.97 -5.09
N ALA A 63 -0.02 12.64 -4.86
CA ALA A 63 0.08 13.71 -3.87
C ALA A 63 -0.89 14.87 -4.17
N GLU A 64 -1.18 15.13 -5.45
CA GLU A 64 -2.07 16.22 -5.89
C GLU A 64 -3.55 15.94 -5.63
N THR A 65 -3.94 14.67 -5.53
CA THR A 65 -5.34 14.23 -5.36
C THR A 65 -5.50 13.35 -4.12
N TYR A 66 -4.57 13.45 -3.18
CA TYR A 66 -4.63 12.70 -1.94
C TYR A 66 -5.75 13.26 -1.08
N ASP A 67 -6.75 12.42 -0.82
CA ASP A 67 -7.82 12.68 0.13
C ASP A 67 -7.73 11.63 1.24
N ARG A 68 -7.44 12.07 2.46
CA ARG A 68 -7.28 11.21 3.64
C ARG A 68 -8.60 10.54 4.04
N ASP A 69 -9.71 11.21 3.77
CA ASP A 69 -11.06 10.81 4.16
C ASP A 69 -11.77 10.06 3.02
N SER A 70 -11.01 9.67 1.98
CA SER A 70 -11.56 8.89 0.89
C SER A 70 -12.15 7.56 1.40
N PRO A 71 -13.31 7.13 0.85
CA PRO A 71 -14.02 5.95 1.34
C PRO A 71 -13.19 4.67 1.36
N ASP A 72 -12.27 4.51 0.41
CA ASP A 72 -11.38 3.35 0.33
C ASP A 72 -10.32 3.35 1.44
N LEU A 73 -9.69 4.50 1.73
CA LEU A 73 -8.73 4.62 2.83
C LEU A 73 -9.43 4.45 4.18
N ALA A 74 -10.63 5.00 4.35
CA ALA A 74 -11.45 4.75 5.54
C ALA A 74 -11.74 3.25 5.73
N THR A 75 -12.07 2.55 4.64
CA THR A 75 -12.31 1.09 4.66
C THR A 75 -11.05 0.32 5.05
N PHE A 76 -9.91 0.59 4.41
CA PHE A 76 -8.66 -0.09 4.73
C PHE A 76 -8.20 0.18 6.16
N ARG A 77 -8.36 1.41 6.64
CA ARG A 77 -8.04 1.81 8.01
C ARG A 77 -8.89 1.03 9.00
N LEU A 78 -10.20 1.00 8.81
CA LEU A 78 -11.13 0.24 9.66
C LEU A 78 -10.80 -1.26 9.66
N TYR A 79 -10.50 -1.82 8.50
CA TYR A 79 -10.13 -3.23 8.37
C TYR A 79 -8.83 -3.53 9.13
N SER A 80 -7.80 -2.68 9.01
CA SER A 80 -6.53 -2.83 9.72
C SER A 80 -6.71 -2.79 11.25
N LEU A 81 -7.57 -1.89 11.75
CA LEU A 81 -7.86 -1.78 13.19
C LEU A 81 -8.62 -2.98 13.74
N LYS A 82 -9.51 -3.58 12.94
CA LYS A 82 -10.35 -4.71 13.35
C LYS A 82 -9.67 -6.07 13.20
N THR A 83 -8.60 -6.15 12.41
CA THR A 83 -8.00 -7.43 12.04
C THR A 83 -6.60 -7.57 12.64
N PRO A 84 -6.41 -8.44 13.65
CA PRO A 84 -5.11 -8.67 14.25
C PRO A 84 -4.04 -9.01 13.22
N GLY A 85 -2.86 -8.39 13.36
CA GLY A 85 -1.73 -8.60 12.46
C GLY A 85 -1.87 -7.92 11.10
N VAL A 86 -2.85 -7.02 10.89
CA VAL A 86 -2.99 -6.25 9.65
C VAL A 86 -2.59 -4.79 9.87
N SER A 87 -1.64 -4.30 9.07
CA SER A 87 -1.22 -2.90 9.04
C SER A 87 -1.63 -2.22 7.74
N LEU A 88 -2.00 -0.95 7.78
CA LEU A 88 -2.15 -0.09 6.59
C LEU A 88 -0.92 0.78 6.43
N GLN A 89 -0.44 0.94 5.20
CA GLN A 89 0.54 1.95 4.81
C GLN A 89 0.00 2.73 3.61
N VAL A 90 -0.07 4.06 3.73
CA VAL A 90 -0.51 4.94 2.65
C VAL A 90 0.68 5.77 2.19
N TYR A 91 1.01 5.65 0.91
CA TYR A 91 2.06 6.42 0.25
C TYR A 91 1.43 7.44 -0.70
N THR A 92 2.03 8.63 -0.77
CA THR A 92 1.77 9.57 -1.86
C THR A 92 2.96 9.60 -2.81
N ILE A 93 2.68 9.81 -4.10
CA ILE A 93 3.67 10.02 -5.15
C ILE A 93 3.39 11.35 -5.82
N ASP A 94 4.39 12.23 -5.87
CA ASP A 94 4.25 13.52 -6.53
C ASP A 94 4.61 13.47 -8.03
N LYS A 95 4.52 14.64 -8.68
CA LYS A 95 4.83 14.80 -10.11
C LYS A 95 6.30 14.60 -10.45
N ASP A 96 7.20 14.61 -9.47
CA ASP A 96 8.63 14.39 -9.64
C ASP A 96 9.00 12.92 -9.39
N GLY A 97 8.09 12.18 -8.75
CA GLY A 97 8.24 10.76 -8.42
C GLY A 97 8.71 10.53 -6.99
N GLU A 98 8.76 11.58 -6.17
CA GLU A 98 9.04 11.41 -4.75
C GLU A 98 7.89 10.68 -4.10
N CYS A 99 8.23 9.59 -3.43
CA CYS A 99 7.29 8.75 -2.71
C CYS A 99 7.40 9.03 -1.21
N ARG A 100 6.30 9.32 -0.52
CA ARG A 100 6.28 9.62 0.92
C ARG A 100 5.23 8.79 1.62
N LEU A 101 5.60 8.15 2.73
CA LEU A 101 4.65 7.52 3.64
C LEU A 101 3.89 8.62 4.40
N VAL A 102 2.58 8.70 4.23
CA VAL A 102 1.72 9.72 4.85
C VAL A 102 0.83 9.17 5.95
N GLU A 103 0.63 7.85 5.99
CA GLU A 103 -0.14 7.18 7.04
C GLU A 103 0.40 5.76 7.25
N SER A 104 0.49 5.34 8.50
CA SER A 104 0.77 3.94 8.86
C SER A 104 -0.05 3.54 10.08
N THR A 105 -0.73 2.40 10.01
CA THR A 105 -1.38 1.76 11.17
C THR A 105 -0.65 0.45 11.44
N GLY A 106 -0.17 0.25 12.67
CA GLY A 106 0.63 -0.93 13.03
C GLY A 106 1.91 -0.52 13.74
N ASN A 107 2.09 -1.06 14.96
CA ASN A 107 3.14 -0.79 15.94
C ASN A 107 4.39 -0.08 15.40
N VAL A 108 4.47 1.22 15.64
CA VAL A 108 5.67 1.73 16.31
C VAL A 108 5.61 1.10 17.70
N GLN A 109 6.42 0.08 17.98
CA GLN A 109 6.86 -0.05 19.36
C GLN A 109 7.77 1.16 19.59
N PRO A 110 7.45 2.10 20.49
CA PRO A 110 8.55 2.71 21.22
C PRO A 110 9.20 1.55 21.98
N GLU A 111 10.48 1.35 21.75
CA GLU A 111 11.30 0.59 22.69
C GLU A 111 11.13 1.24 24.07
N ASP A 112 10.65 0.48 25.05
CA ASP A 112 10.91 0.66 26.49
C ASP A 112 10.67 -0.69 27.20
#